data_AF-A0A963AEC7-F1
#
_entry.id   AF-A0A963AEC7-F1
#
_cell.length_a   1.000
_cell.length_b   1.000
_cell.length_c   1.000
_cell.angle_alpha   90.00
_cell.angle_beta   90.00
_cell.angle_gamma   90.00
#
_symmetry.space_group_name_H-M   'P 1'
#
loop_
_entity.id
_entity.type
_entity.pdbx_description
1 polymer ?
#
loop_
_entity_poly.entity_id
_entity_poly.type
_entity_poly.pdbx_seq_one_letter_code
_entity_poly.pdbx_strand_id
1 'polypeptide(L)'
;MLIPKDIRENLRFLTIEVGAQVSHLQTFFETASVTVAKRILDRSGYAYNLKIRVHNSCLGYGARRKEGDVEPLALRALEYIATDLERIAELCRDCVHEMGYMDDKRCLRSADYCPMFKRLQKGIALVDRLVEDNDTGLALKLGRIEAQLDRGYRKLKRRYTDDLKQKHHTEDLISALFIAHLIEQMGDALLNISEAIISANLGQPVSTDRYHSIRASVERLANESPVGNFVVESIAETRSGSGISGIGRPAGAQDEGFVAIYKDGGKQKLKEEREGVMSWHEIYPGLAPRILAYKKRGESASLLIEHLAGLTFEQILLHEPGPLLASAMGQLESTLKSVWNETLTRKPVRANYLGQLRQRLDGVYRLHPEFKQGKSRINGYRIPAFEALLEKAEKYEAEILAPFSVYIHGDFNVDNIIYDPMENKISFIDLHRSCYMDYVQDISVFMVSNYRLQVLDPPSRRRIMEVAGQCYRFAGDFAASNGDSSFEIRLALGLARSFVTSTRFILDKALARAMYLRARFLLDKSIEALTRHDVDFRVPVKEIFID
;
A
#
# COMPACT_ATOMS: atom_id res chain seq x y z
N MET A 1 -10.40 10.57 24.77
CA MET A 1 -9.75 9.25 24.90
C MET A 1 -9.55 8.93 26.38
N LEU A 2 -9.42 7.66 26.79
CA LEU A 2 -8.95 7.34 28.15
C LEU A 2 -7.45 7.61 28.21
N ILE A 3 -7.04 8.70 28.88
CA ILE A 3 -5.65 9.16 28.90
C ILE A 3 -5.09 9.08 30.31
N PRO A 4 -3.94 8.41 30.52
CA PRO A 4 -3.28 8.36 31.82
C PRO A 4 -2.98 9.78 32.35
N LYS A 5 -3.11 9.96 33.66
CA LYS A 5 -3.04 11.28 34.29
C LYS A 5 -1.71 11.98 34.04
N ASP A 6 -0.60 11.26 34.16
CA ASP A 6 0.76 11.76 33.93
C ASP A 6 0.97 12.21 32.48
N ILE A 7 0.48 11.44 31.50
CA ILE A 7 0.55 11.83 30.08
C ILE A 7 -0.26 13.10 29.85
N ARG A 8 -1.49 13.15 30.37
CA ARG A 8 -2.40 14.30 30.23
C ARG A 8 -1.80 15.57 30.80
N GLU A 9 -1.24 15.50 32.02
CA GLU A 9 -0.63 16.65 32.68
C GLU A 9 0.58 17.17 31.88
N ASN A 10 1.49 16.28 31.47
CA ASN A 10 2.66 16.71 30.68
C ASN A 10 2.27 17.27 29.31
N LEU A 11 1.27 16.69 28.64
CA LEU A 11 0.77 17.20 27.36
C LEU A 11 0.10 18.57 27.50
N ARG A 12 -0.63 18.78 28.60
CA ARG A 12 -1.24 20.08 28.92
C ARG A 12 -0.19 21.15 29.18
N PHE A 13 0.85 20.83 29.97
CA PHE A 13 1.99 21.73 30.17
C PHE A 13 2.69 22.05 28.84
N LEU A 14 2.87 21.06 27.97
CA LEU A 14 3.48 21.25 26.66
C LEU A 14 2.64 22.18 25.78
N THR A 15 1.32 21.96 25.73
CA THR A 15 0.38 22.81 24.96
C THR A 15 0.43 24.26 25.43
N ILE A 16 0.44 24.50 26.75
CA ILE A 16 0.53 25.84 27.35
C ILE A 16 1.89 26.49 27.00
N GLU A 17 2.99 25.75 27.14
CA GLU A 17 4.32 26.25 26.81
C GLU A 17 4.41 26.67 25.33
N VAL A 18 3.97 25.81 24.41
CA VAL A 18 3.99 26.08 22.96
C VAL A 18 3.11 27.29 22.63
N GLY A 19 1.93 27.41 23.24
CA GLY A 19 1.08 28.59 23.09
C GLY A 19 1.75 29.88 23.56
N ALA A 20 2.51 29.82 24.67
CA ALA A 20 3.30 30.94 25.16
C ALA A 20 4.46 31.29 24.20
N GLN A 21 5.17 30.30 23.65
CA GLN A 21 6.24 30.51 22.65
C GLN A 21 5.73 31.23 21.40
N VAL A 22 4.59 30.79 20.84
CA VAL A 22 3.98 31.45 19.68
C VAL A 22 3.55 32.89 20.01
N SER A 23 3.04 33.12 21.22
CA SER A 23 2.68 34.47 21.68
C SER A 23 3.90 35.37 21.83
N HIS A 24 4.99 34.86 22.40
CA HIS A 24 6.25 35.61 22.48
C HIS A 24 6.83 35.87 21.09
N LEU A 25 6.73 34.93 20.15
CA LEU A 25 7.21 35.12 18.79
C LEU A 25 6.45 36.26 18.08
N GLN A 26 5.13 36.32 18.26
CA GLN A 26 4.33 37.44 17.77
C GLN A 26 4.82 38.77 18.37
N THR A 27 5.01 38.85 19.69
CA THR A 27 5.55 40.05 20.34
C THR A 27 6.94 40.39 19.83
N PHE A 28 7.77 39.39 19.54
CA PHE A 28 9.11 39.59 18.99
C PHE A 28 9.06 40.19 17.57
N PHE A 29 8.12 39.75 16.72
CA PHE A 29 7.93 40.32 15.39
C PHE A 29 7.50 41.79 15.45
N GLU A 30 6.72 42.16 16.47
CA GLU A 30 6.23 43.53 16.65
C GLU A 30 7.29 44.46 17.27
N THR A 31 8.11 43.96 18.18
CA THR A 31 9.02 44.79 19.00
C THR A 31 10.49 44.64 18.65
N ALA A 32 10.87 43.57 17.95
CA ALA A 32 12.25 43.15 17.72
C ALA A 32 13.13 43.08 18.99
N SER A 33 12.49 42.86 20.15
CA SER A 33 13.14 42.92 21.47
C SER A 33 14.06 41.73 21.72
N VAL A 34 15.33 42.01 22.01
CA VAL A 34 16.35 40.99 22.38
C VAL A 34 15.94 40.22 23.64
N THR A 35 15.27 40.86 24.59
CA THR A 35 14.79 40.21 25.82
C THR A 35 13.73 39.16 25.51
N VAL A 36 12.83 39.44 24.56
CA VAL A 36 11.80 38.49 24.12
C VAL A 36 12.43 37.33 23.34
N ALA A 37 13.40 37.62 22.45
CA ALA A 37 14.16 36.61 21.73
C ALA A 37 14.87 35.63 22.68
N LYS A 38 15.60 36.13 23.68
CA LYS A 38 16.27 35.29 24.69
C LYS A 38 15.27 34.40 25.42
N ARG A 39 14.12 34.95 25.83
CA ARG A 39 13.06 34.18 26.50
C ARG A 39 12.55 32.99 25.66
N ILE A 40 12.50 33.14 24.34
CA ILE A 40 12.12 32.05 23.42
C ILE A 40 13.23 30.99 23.36
N LEU A 41 14.48 31.42 23.15
CA LEU A 41 15.63 30.53 22.99
C LEU A 41 15.96 29.73 24.26
N ASP A 42 15.93 30.39 25.44
CA ASP A 42 16.29 29.80 26.73
C ASP A 42 15.32 28.68 27.17
N ARG A 43 14.11 28.64 26.59
CA ARG A 43 13.08 27.64 26.92
C ARG A 43 13.08 26.42 26.00
N SER A 44 14.04 26.32 25.08
CA SER A 44 14.24 25.17 24.18
C SER A 44 14.20 23.82 24.91
N GLY A 45 14.94 23.68 26.02
CA GLY A 45 15.01 22.44 26.78
C GLY A 45 13.70 22.05 27.49
N TYR A 46 12.83 23.02 27.82
CA TYR A 46 11.62 22.73 28.59
C TYR A 46 10.55 21.99 27.76
N ALA A 47 10.25 22.49 26.57
CA ALA A 47 9.31 21.84 25.65
C ALA A 47 9.82 20.45 25.23
N TYR A 48 11.11 20.34 24.93
CA TYR A 48 11.76 19.06 24.64
C TYR A 48 11.60 18.05 25.79
N ASN A 49 11.89 18.46 27.04
CA ASN A 49 11.77 17.60 28.20
C ASN A 49 10.31 17.18 28.49
N LEU A 50 9.33 18.02 28.17
CA LEU A 50 7.91 17.64 28.27
C LEU A 50 7.54 16.59 27.22
N LYS A 51 7.97 16.76 25.96
CA LYS A 51 7.80 15.74 24.91
C LYS A 51 8.40 14.39 25.33
N ILE A 52 9.66 14.39 25.79
CA ILE A 52 10.34 13.15 26.21
C ILE A 52 9.62 12.48 27.39
N ARG A 53 9.08 13.25 28.33
CA ARG A 53 8.25 12.69 29.42
C ARG A 53 6.99 12.02 28.90
N VAL A 54 6.28 12.64 27.95
CA VAL A 54 5.11 12.02 27.30
C VAL A 54 5.50 10.72 26.60
N HIS A 55 6.58 10.72 25.80
CA HIS A 55 7.06 9.52 25.10
C HIS A 55 7.43 8.39 26.06
N ASN A 56 8.18 8.68 27.12
CA ASN A 56 8.57 7.68 28.12
C ASN A 56 7.35 7.10 28.84
N SER A 57 6.37 7.93 29.16
CA SER A 57 5.10 7.45 29.73
C SER A 57 4.34 6.57 28.75
N CYS A 58 4.16 7.00 27.49
CA CYS A 58 3.49 6.18 26.45
C CYS A 58 4.15 4.80 26.28
N LEU A 59 5.48 4.76 26.21
CA LEU A 59 6.25 3.51 26.13
C LEU A 59 6.06 2.64 27.37
N GLY A 60 6.07 3.25 28.57
CA GLY A 60 5.84 2.56 29.83
C GLY A 60 4.46 1.91 29.92
N TYR A 61 3.41 2.61 29.48
CA TYR A 61 2.04 2.06 29.40
C TYR A 61 1.92 0.99 28.31
N GLY A 62 2.56 1.19 27.15
CA GLY A 62 2.58 0.19 26.08
C GLY A 62 3.24 -1.13 26.51
N ALA A 63 4.32 -1.07 27.29
CA ALA A 63 5.06 -2.24 27.76
C ALA A 63 4.36 -3.05 28.86
N ARG A 64 3.45 -2.42 29.64
CA ARG A 64 2.78 -3.03 30.81
C ARG A 64 1.31 -3.39 30.56
N ARG A 65 0.89 -3.38 29.30
CA ARG A 65 -0.51 -3.43 28.89
C ARG A 65 -1.22 -4.72 29.34
N LYS A 66 -2.42 -4.56 29.89
CA LYS A 66 -3.42 -5.60 30.15
C LYS A 66 -4.69 -5.32 29.34
N GLU A 67 -5.58 -6.32 29.30
CA GLU A 67 -6.89 -6.18 28.67
C GLU A 67 -7.72 -5.09 29.39
N GLY A 68 -8.27 -4.12 28.65
CA GLY A 68 -8.99 -2.95 29.20
C GLY A 68 -8.14 -1.68 29.39
N ASP A 69 -6.82 -1.75 29.17
CA ASP A 69 -5.95 -0.56 29.18
C ASP A 69 -6.09 0.29 27.91
N VAL A 70 -5.57 1.53 27.98
CA VAL A 70 -5.54 2.52 26.89
C VAL A 70 -5.13 1.90 25.56
N GLU A 71 -5.86 2.22 24.50
CA GLU A 71 -5.60 1.67 23.18
C GLU A 71 -4.21 2.08 22.65
N PRO A 72 -3.46 1.18 22.01
CA PRO A 72 -2.12 1.47 21.50
C PRO A 72 -2.09 2.63 20.51
N LEU A 73 -3.15 2.77 19.71
CA LEU A 73 -3.28 3.88 18.77
C LEU A 73 -3.50 5.22 19.47
N ALA A 74 -4.22 5.23 20.60
CA ALA A 74 -4.33 6.44 21.41
C ALA A 74 -2.98 6.83 22.01
N LEU A 75 -2.19 5.87 22.54
CA LEU A 75 -0.84 6.14 23.02
C LEU A 75 0.07 6.69 21.90
N ARG A 76 0.04 6.08 20.72
CA ARG A 76 0.81 6.54 19.55
C ARG A 76 0.37 7.93 19.08
N ALA A 77 -0.93 8.21 19.07
CA ALA A 77 -1.43 9.54 18.75
C ALA A 77 -0.91 10.59 19.73
N LEU A 78 -0.87 10.29 21.03
CA LEU A 78 -0.31 11.20 22.04
C LEU A 78 1.20 11.46 21.82
N GLU A 79 1.96 10.45 21.38
CA GLU A 79 3.37 10.62 21.00
C GLU A 79 3.55 11.56 19.81
N TYR A 80 2.71 11.41 18.77
CA TYR A 80 2.74 12.31 17.60
C TYR A 80 2.34 13.73 17.99
N ILE A 81 1.26 13.91 18.75
CA ILE A 81 0.82 15.23 19.21
C ILE A 81 1.92 15.93 19.99
N ALA A 82 2.59 15.24 20.91
CA ALA A 82 3.71 15.81 21.67
C ALA A 82 4.91 16.18 20.78
N THR A 83 5.18 15.38 19.73
CA THR A 83 6.26 15.64 18.78
C THR A 83 5.98 16.88 17.94
N ASP A 84 4.78 16.99 17.36
CA ASP A 84 4.40 18.13 16.53
C ASP A 84 4.22 19.42 17.35
N LEU A 85 3.77 19.34 18.60
CA LEU A 85 3.75 20.50 19.51
C LEU A 85 5.17 21.01 19.77
N GLU A 86 6.14 20.12 20.04
CA GLU A 86 7.53 20.53 20.22
C GLU A 86 8.14 21.09 18.93
N ARG A 87 7.78 20.53 17.76
CA ARG A 87 8.18 21.06 16.46
C ARG A 87 7.71 22.50 16.27
N ILE A 88 6.51 22.88 16.70
CA ILE A 88 6.06 24.28 16.67
C ILE A 88 6.95 25.17 17.54
N ALA A 89 7.33 24.71 18.74
CA ALA A 89 8.26 25.46 19.60
C ALA A 89 9.67 25.57 18.99
N GLU A 90 10.14 24.55 18.27
CA GLU A 90 11.38 24.58 17.50
C GLU A 90 11.33 25.63 16.38
N LEU A 91 10.28 25.60 15.56
CA LEU A 91 10.07 26.56 14.48
C LEU A 91 9.98 28.01 15.01
N CYS A 92 9.52 28.21 16.26
CA CYS A 92 9.56 29.53 16.88
C CYS A 92 10.99 30.03 17.11
N ARG A 93 11.91 29.14 17.52
CA ARG A 93 13.33 29.46 17.71
C ARG A 93 13.99 29.71 16.36
N ASP A 94 13.69 28.90 15.36
CA ASP A 94 14.21 29.08 14.00
C ASP A 94 13.81 30.44 13.43
N CYS A 95 12.57 30.90 13.67
CA CYS A 95 12.14 32.24 13.29
C CYS A 95 12.94 33.34 14.00
N VAL A 96 13.30 33.16 15.27
CA VAL A 96 14.16 34.10 16.01
C VAL A 96 15.56 34.14 15.43
N HIS A 97 16.13 32.99 15.05
CA HIS A 97 17.43 32.90 14.40
C HIS A 97 17.43 33.57 13.03
N GLU A 98 16.44 33.29 12.18
CA GLU A 98 16.32 33.89 10.85
C GLU A 98 16.15 35.41 10.90
N MET A 99 15.33 35.92 11.84
CA MET A 99 15.18 37.35 12.03
C MET A 99 16.45 38.01 12.61
N GLY A 100 17.35 37.22 13.21
CA GLY A 100 18.65 37.65 13.68
C GLY A 100 19.66 37.93 12.55
N TYR A 101 19.47 37.33 11.37
CA TYR A 101 20.27 37.62 10.17
C TYR A 101 19.81 38.86 9.40
N MET A 102 18.68 39.46 9.79
CA MET A 102 18.15 40.64 9.11
C MET A 102 18.77 41.93 9.64
N ASP A 103 19.30 42.73 8.73
CA ASP A 103 19.74 44.11 8.98
C ASP A 103 18.53 45.05 9.03
N ASP A 104 17.65 45.00 8.04
CA ASP A 104 16.41 45.78 8.01
C ASP A 104 15.17 44.94 8.33
N LYS A 105 14.78 44.94 9.60
CA LYS A 105 13.61 44.22 10.10
C LYS A 105 12.28 44.70 9.51
N ARG A 106 12.23 45.88 8.88
CA ARG A 106 11.02 46.37 8.19
C ARG A 106 10.67 45.50 6.99
N CYS A 107 11.66 44.82 6.39
CA CYS A 107 11.47 43.86 5.30
C CYS A 107 10.55 42.70 5.68
N LEU A 108 10.47 42.34 6.97
CA LEU A 108 9.59 41.27 7.47
C LEU A 108 8.10 41.64 7.40
N ARG A 109 7.74 42.93 7.46
CA ARG A 109 6.33 43.36 7.45
C ARG A 109 5.47 42.61 8.48
N SER A 110 5.87 42.66 9.75
CA SER A 110 5.28 41.90 10.87
C SER A 110 3.75 41.92 10.94
N ALA A 111 3.11 43.02 10.54
CA ALA A 111 1.64 43.14 10.49
C ALA A 111 0.96 42.07 9.62
N ASP A 112 1.59 41.63 8.52
CA ASP A 112 1.03 40.61 7.62
C ASP A 112 0.93 39.22 8.29
N TYR A 113 1.70 38.98 9.37
CA TYR A 113 1.73 37.71 10.11
C TYR A 113 0.69 37.64 11.24
N CYS A 114 0.15 38.77 11.69
CA CYS A 114 -0.82 38.82 12.80
C CYS A 114 -2.03 37.87 12.61
N PRO A 115 -2.66 37.78 11.41
CA PRO A 115 -3.73 36.80 11.18
C PRO A 115 -3.27 35.34 11.24
N MET A 116 -2.01 35.05 10.93
CA MET A 116 -1.43 33.70 10.99
C MET A 116 -1.18 33.30 12.44
N PHE A 117 -0.59 34.19 13.25
CA PHE A 117 -0.41 33.97 14.69
C PHE A 117 -1.71 33.75 15.44
N LYS A 118 -2.74 34.56 15.18
CA LYS A 118 -4.07 34.37 15.79
C LYS A 118 -4.67 32.99 15.48
N ARG A 119 -4.42 32.46 14.27
CA ARG A 119 -4.88 31.11 13.90
C ARG A 119 -4.08 30.03 14.60
N LEU A 120 -2.74 30.16 14.66
CA LEU A 120 -1.87 29.22 15.38
C LEU A 120 -2.24 29.15 16.87
N GLN A 121 -2.34 30.30 17.55
CA GLN A 121 -2.74 30.39 18.95
C GLN A 121 -4.10 29.73 19.19
N LYS A 122 -5.08 30.01 18.31
CA LYS A 122 -6.39 29.36 18.37
C LYS A 122 -6.28 27.84 18.20
N GLY A 123 -5.49 27.37 17.23
CA GLY A 123 -5.29 25.94 16.98
C GLY A 123 -4.69 25.21 18.17
N ILE A 124 -3.59 25.74 18.71
CA ILE A 124 -2.89 25.18 19.88
C ILE A 124 -3.84 25.12 21.09
N ALA A 125 -4.63 26.16 21.33
CA ALA A 125 -5.59 26.19 22.43
C ALA A 125 -6.71 25.12 22.32
N LEU A 126 -6.98 24.59 21.12
CA LEU A 126 -7.97 23.52 20.93
C LEU A 126 -7.44 22.12 21.23
N VAL A 127 -6.11 21.93 21.26
CA VAL A 127 -5.48 20.60 21.38
C VAL A 127 -5.87 19.91 22.69
N ASP A 128 -5.77 20.62 23.83
CA ASP A 128 -6.10 20.09 25.16
C ASP A 128 -7.52 19.50 25.19
N ARG A 129 -8.49 20.27 24.68
CA ARG A 129 -9.89 19.86 24.60
C ARG A 129 -10.12 18.68 23.63
N LEU A 130 -9.47 18.69 22.47
CA LEU A 130 -9.65 17.65 21.46
C LEU A 130 -9.22 16.26 21.92
N VAL A 131 -8.15 16.25 22.70
CA VAL A 131 -7.57 15.05 23.28
C VAL A 131 -8.53 14.42 24.32
N GLU A 132 -9.34 15.25 25.00
CA GLU A 132 -10.35 14.81 25.95
C GLU A 132 -11.67 14.37 25.27
N ASP A 133 -12.25 15.22 24.42
CA ASP A 133 -13.66 15.15 23.99
C ASP A 133 -13.93 14.16 22.81
N ASN A 134 -12.92 13.56 22.19
CA ASN A 134 -13.05 12.70 20.98
C ASN A 134 -13.83 13.38 19.81
N ASP A 135 -13.88 14.72 19.78
CA ASP A 135 -14.66 15.46 18.78
C ASP A 135 -13.91 15.53 17.44
N THR A 136 -14.23 14.59 16.55
CA THR A 136 -13.67 14.53 15.20
C THR A 136 -14.03 15.76 14.36
N GLY A 137 -15.21 16.37 14.58
CA GLY A 137 -15.63 17.57 13.87
C GLY A 137 -14.76 18.78 14.24
N LEU A 138 -14.36 18.88 15.50
CA LEU A 138 -13.44 19.90 15.98
C LEU A 138 -11.99 19.61 15.55
N ALA A 139 -11.59 18.33 15.45
CA ALA A 139 -10.28 17.95 14.91
C ALA A 139 -10.15 18.40 13.44
N LEU A 140 -11.17 18.16 12.62
CA LEU A 140 -11.20 18.68 11.24
C LEU A 140 -11.11 20.21 11.15
N LYS A 141 -11.64 20.94 12.14
CA LYS A 141 -11.48 22.40 12.20
C LYS A 141 -10.04 22.80 12.53
N LEU A 142 -9.33 22.02 13.36
CA LEU A 142 -7.90 22.19 13.62
C LEU A 142 -7.10 21.99 12.33
N GLY A 143 -7.31 20.88 11.61
CA GLY A 143 -6.61 20.61 10.34
C GLY A 143 -6.83 21.70 9.27
N ARG A 144 -7.98 22.37 9.25
CA ARG A 144 -8.25 23.48 8.31
C ARG A 144 -7.40 24.74 8.55
N ILE A 145 -6.70 24.84 9.69
CA ILE A 145 -5.82 25.96 9.98
C ILE A 145 -4.64 25.97 9.01
N GLU A 146 -4.05 24.80 8.71
CA GLU A 146 -2.97 24.63 7.73
C GLU A 146 -3.30 25.35 6.41
N ALA A 147 -4.40 24.98 5.75
CA ALA A 147 -4.80 25.58 4.47
C ALA A 147 -5.00 27.12 4.55
N GLN A 148 -5.28 27.68 5.73
CA GLN A 148 -5.35 29.14 5.93
C GLN A 148 -3.98 29.79 6.05
N LEU A 149 -3.02 29.15 6.75
CA LEU A 149 -1.63 29.60 6.84
C LEU A 149 -0.95 29.52 5.49
N ASP A 150 -1.14 28.40 4.81
CA ASP A 150 -0.64 28.09 3.48
C ASP A 150 -1.11 29.13 2.43
N ARG A 151 -2.38 29.58 2.49
CA ARG A 151 -2.86 30.75 1.73
C ARG A 151 -2.15 32.07 2.11
N GLY A 152 -1.84 32.27 3.39
CA GLY A 152 -1.10 33.43 3.87
C GLY A 152 0.35 33.44 3.35
N TYR A 153 1.02 32.31 3.47
CA TYR A 153 2.37 32.07 2.95
C TYR A 153 2.45 32.32 1.45
N ARG A 154 1.53 31.80 0.64
CA ARG A 154 1.54 32.05 -0.82
C ARG A 154 1.43 33.54 -1.16
N LYS A 155 0.70 34.33 -0.37
CA LYS A 155 0.62 35.79 -0.55
C LYS A 155 1.96 36.45 -0.22
N LEU A 156 2.55 36.11 0.93
CA LEU A 156 3.86 36.62 1.36
C LEU A 156 4.97 36.24 0.37
N LYS A 157 5.03 34.97 -0.04
CA LYS A 157 5.98 34.44 -1.03
C LYS A 157 5.95 35.23 -2.34
N ARG A 158 4.75 35.47 -2.88
CA ARG A 158 4.61 36.27 -4.11
C ARG A 158 5.17 37.68 -3.92
N ARG A 159 4.78 38.35 -2.83
CA ARG A 159 5.27 39.70 -2.50
C ARG A 159 6.79 39.75 -2.38
N TYR A 160 7.39 38.89 -1.54
CA TYR A 160 8.84 38.84 -1.38
C TYR A 160 9.57 38.49 -2.68
N THR A 161 8.99 37.61 -3.52
CA THR A 161 9.57 37.31 -4.84
C THR A 161 9.54 38.52 -5.75
N ASP A 162 8.48 39.31 -5.73
CA ASP A 162 8.38 40.53 -6.54
C ASP A 162 9.31 41.63 -6.02
N ASP A 163 9.47 41.76 -4.70
CA ASP A 163 10.43 42.68 -4.07
C ASP A 163 11.88 42.26 -4.37
N LEU A 164 12.19 40.96 -4.34
CA LEU A 164 13.52 40.43 -4.69
C LEU A 164 13.93 40.75 -6.14
N LYS A 165 12.97 40.81 -7.07
CA LYS A 165 13.25 41.21 -8.47
C LYS A 165 13.74 42.65 -8.58
N GLN A 166 13.45 43.50 -7.60
CA GLN A 166 13.93 44.88 -7.53
C GLN A 166 15.40 44.98 -7.07
N LYS A 167 16.02 43.87 -6.63
CA LYS A 167 17.44 43.76 -6.26
C LYS A 167 17.90 44.69 -5.12
N HIS A 168 17.00 45.05 -4.21
CA HIS A 168 17.30 45.78 -2.98
C HIS A 168 16.99 44.89 -1.76
N HIS A 169 17.76 45.04 -0.67
CA HIS A 169 17.55 44.29 0.58
C HIS A 169 17.43 42.76 0.39
N THR A 170 18.22 42.19 -0.52
CA THR A 170 18.05 40.81 -0.97
C THR A 170 18.24 39.79 0.15
N GLU A 171 19.21 40.01 1.05
CA GLU A 171 19.47 39.14 2.19
C GLU A 171 18.30 39.17 3.19
N ASP A 172 17.85 40.37 3.58
CA ASP A 172 16.68 40.54 4.45
C ASP A 172 15.41 39.89 3.87
N LEU A 173 15.17 40.05 2.57
CA LEU A 173 14.00 39.47 1.88
C LEU A 173 14.07 37.94 1.80
N ILE A 174 15.27 37.37 1.68
CA ILE A 174 15.49 35.92 1.74
C ILE A 174 15.16 35.41 3.14
N SER A 175 15.68 36.05 4.20
CA SER A 175 15.34 35.69 5.58
C SER A 175 13.84 35.84 5.87
N ALA A 176 13.20 36.91 5.37
CA ALA A 176 11.75 37.09 5.49
C ALA A 176 10.96 35.97 4.79
N LEU A 177 11.43 35.48 3.64
CA LEU A 177 10.84 34.35 2.93
C LEU A 177 11.00 33.04 3.71
N PHE A 178 12.15 32.78 4.31
CA PHE A 178 12.37 31.62 5.18
C PHE A 178 11.45 31.66 6.40
N ILE A 179 11.35 32.81 7.07
CA ILE A 179 10.40 33.00 8.18
C ILE A 179 8.96 32.70 7.74
N ALA A 180 8.55 33.18 6.55
CA ALA A 180 7.21 32.88 6.02
C ALA A 180 6.96 31.37 5.85
N HIS A 181 7.97 30.63 5.42
CA HIS A 181 7.90 29.18 5.28
C HIS A 181 7.90 28.46 6.63
N LEU A 182 8.72 28.90 7.60
CA LEU A 182 8.73 28.33 8.96
C LEU A 182 7.36 28.45 9.65
N ILE A 183 6.69 29.60 9.50
CA ILE A 183 5.33 29.80 10.02
C ILE A 183 4.31 28.90 9.30
N GLU A 184 4.51 28.63 8.00
CA GLU A 184 3.66 27.69 7.26
C GLU A 184 3.86 26.23 7.72
N GLN A 185 5.10 25.81 8.00
CA GLN A 185 5.38 24.52 8.61
C GLN A 185 4.74 24.34 10.00
N MET A 186 4.51 25.43 10.77
CA MET A 186 3.72 25.32 12.01
C MET A 186 2.26 24.93 11.73
N GLY A 187 1.74 25.30 10.56
CA GLY A 187 0.43 24.86 10.07
C GLY A 187 0.42 23.35 9.80
N ASP A 188 1.45 22.82 9.15
CA ASP A 188 1.59 21.38 8.89
C ASP A 188 1.62 20.57 10.19
N ALA A 189 2.35 21.05 11.21
CA ALA A 189 2.36 20.42 12.53
C ALA A 189 0.96 20.38 13.16
N LEU A 190 0.13 21.42 13.01
CA LEU A 190 -1.26 21.40 13.48
C LEU A 190 -2.15 20.44 12.67
N LEU A 191 -1.88 20.27 11.37
CA LEU A 191 -2.54 19.27 10.54
C LEU A 191 -2.20 17.85 11.02
N ASN A 192 -0.91 17.56 11.27
CA ASN A 192 -0.47 16.28 11.81
C ASN A 192 -1.14 15.96 13.16
N ILE A 193 -1.20 16.95 14.07
CA ILE A 193 -1.93 16.83 15.34
C ILE A 193 -3.40 16.48 15.11
N SER A 194 -4.07 17.16 14.18
CA SER A 194 -5.45 16.88 13.80
C SER A 194 -5.61 15.44 13.29
N GLU A 195 -4.72 14.97 12.42
CA GLU A 195 -4.78 13.62 11.85
C GLU A 195 -4.48 12.53 12.89
N ALA A 196 -3.57 12.77 13.83
CA ALA A 196 -3.33 11.88 14.96
C ALA A 196 -4.59 11.72 15.83
N ILE A 197 -5.29 12.82 16.11
CA ILE A 197 -6.54 12.81 16.89
C ILE A 197 -7.65 12.07 16.13
N ILE A 198 -7.81 12.35 14.82
CA ILE A 198 -8.78 11.64 13.97
C ILE A 198 -8.48 10.14 13.94
N SER A 199 -7.21 9.78 13.79
CA SER A 199 -6.77 8.38 13.73
C SER A 199 -7.08 7.62 15.02
N ALA A 200 -6.81 8.24 16.17
CA ALA A 200 -7.12 7.64 17.46
C ALA A 200 -8.63 7.58 17.74
N ASN A 201 -9.43 8.55 17.26
CA ASN A 201 -10.89 8.49 17.36
C ASN A 201 -11.50 7.37 16.47
N LEU A 202 -10.83 7.02 15.37
CA LEU A 202 -11.28 5.98 14.43
C LEU A 202 -10.70 4.60 14.72
N GLY A 203 -9.72 4.50 15.62
CA GLY A 203 -8.99 3.25 15.87
C GLY A 203 -8.15 2.78 14.66
N GLN A 204 -7.77 3.67 13.75
CA GLN A 204 -6.89 3.35 12.61
C GLN A 204 -6.17 4.60 12.07
N PRO A 205 -4.95 4.48 11.52
CA PRO A 205 -4.23 5.60 10.89
C PRO A 205 -4.99 6.16 9.67
N VAL A 206 -5.42 7.43 9.73
CA VAL A 206 -6.25 8.07 8.70
C VAL A 206 -5.88 9.54 8.55
N SER A 207 -5.62 9.97 7.32
CA SER A 207 -5.49 11.39 6.96
C SER A 207 -6.85 12.07 6.88
N THR A 208 -6.87 13.40 6.98
CA THR A 208 -8.10 14.21 6.86
C THR A 208 -8.82 13.96 5.54
N ASP A 209 -8.04 13.77 4.47
CA ASP A 209 -8.57 13.52 3.13
C ASP A 209 -9.19 12.13 3.00
N ARG A 210 -8.54 11.12 3.59
CA ARG A 210 -9.04 9.75 3.66
C ARG A 210 -10.32 9.69 4.48
N TYR A 211 -10.38 10.39 5.63
CA TYR A 211 -11.60 10.48 6.44
C TYR A 211 -12.80 11.02 5.65
N HIS A 212 -12.64 12.15 4.95
CA HIS A 212 -13.72 12.73 4.14
C HIS A 212 -14.16 11.82 3.01
N SER A 213 -13.23 11.08 2.42
CA SER A 213 -13.55 10.11 1.38
C SER A 213 -14.33 8.92 1.94
N ILE A 214 -13.94 8.39 3.09
CA ILE A 214 -14.63 7.29 3.77
C ILE A 214 -16.04 7.73 4.18
N ARG A 215 -16.19 8.91 4.80
CA ARG A 215 -17.50 9.45 5.18
C ARG A 215 -18.45 9.59 4.00
N ALA A 216 -17.97 10.15 2.88
CA ALA A 216 -18.77 10.28 1.66
C ALA A 216 -19.18 8.91 1.08
N SER A 217 -18.32 7.89 1.20
CA SER A 217 -18.64 6.51 0.81
C SER A 217 -19.70 5.89 1.71
N VAL A 218 -19.57 6.06 3.03
CA VAL A 218 -20.54 5.59 4.02
C VAL A 218 -21.92 6.24 3.82
N GLU A 219 -21.96 7.56 3.62
CA GLU A 219 -23.21 8.29 3.35
C GLU A 219 -23.91 7.79 2.08
N ARG A 220 -23.14 7.45 1.03
CA ARG A 220 -23.71 6.87 -0.19
C ARG A 220 -24.31 5.50 0.06
N LEU A 221 -23.59 4.61 0.75
CA LEU A 221 -24.11 3.29 1.12
C LEU A 221 -25.36 3.39 1.99
N ALA A 222 -25.40 4.34 2.93
CA ALA A 222 -26.57 4.59 3.76
C ALA A 222 -27.79 5.10 2.96
N ASN A 223 -27.57 5.86 1.89
CA ASN A 223 -28.66 6.28 1.01
C ASN A 223 -29.19 5.12 0.14
N GLU A 224 -28.31 4.20 -0.28
CA GLU A 224 -28.67 3.02 -1.08
C GLU A 224 -29.26 1.89 -0.23
N SER A 225 -28.93 1.85 1.06
CA SER A 225 -29.45 0.92 2.06
C SER A 225 -29.64 1.64 3.40
N PRO A 226 -30.82 2.24 3.66
CA PRO A 226 -31.10 3.03 4.87
C PRO A 226 -31.14 2.22 6.17
N VAL A 227 -30.73 0.95 6.13
CA VAL A 227 -30.75 0.00 7.23
C VAL A 227 -29.35 -0.06 7.87
N GLY A 228 -29.04 0.94 8.70
CA GLY A 228 -27.99 0.86 9.72
C GLY A 228 -26.90 1.93 9.69
N ASN A 229 -26.30 2.15 10.87
CA ASN A 229 -25.05 2.91 11.01
C ASN A 229 -23.88 2.02 10.56
N PHE A 230 -23.06 2.48 9.62
CA PHE A 230 -21.88 1.73 9.18
C PHE A 230 -20.66 2.05 10.05
N VAL A 231 -19.83 1.03 10.29
CA VAL A 231 -18.53 1.11 10.95
C VAL A 231 -17.43 0.85 9.93
N VAL A 232 -16.28 1.49 10.12
CA VAL A 232 -15.14 1.36 9.22
C VAL A 232 -14.00 0.72 10.00
N GLU A 233 -13.52 -0.43 9.51
CA GLU A 233 -12.47 -1.20 10.16
C GLU A 233 -11.29 -1.35 9.20
N SER A 234 -10.07 -1.28 9.72
CA SER A 234 -8.88 -1.51 8.91
C SER A 234 -8.73 -3.01 8.64
N ILE A 235 -8.69 -3.42 7.38
CA ILE A 235 -8.49 -4.83 7.00
C ILE A 235 -7.00 -5.09 6.74
N ALA A 236 -6.36 -4.20 5.97
CA ALA A 236 -4.96 -4.36 5.60
C ALA A 236 -4.33 -3.03 5.17
N GLU A 237 -3.01 -2.96 5.29
CA GLU A 237 -2.20 -1.91 4.65
C GLU A 237 -1.37 -2.55 3.53
N THR A 238 -1.43 -1.98 2.33
CA THR A 238 -0.60 -2.47 1.22
C THR A 238 0.83 -1.97 1.38
N ARG A 239 1.81 -2.75 0.89
CA ARG A 239 3.23 -2.33 0.82
C ARG A 239 3.46 -1.06 -0.01
N SER A 240 2.49 -0.66 -0.83
CA SER A 240 2.51 0.59 -1.62
C SER A 240 2.00 1.81 -0.85
N GLY A 241 1.59 1.66 0.42
CA GLY A 241 1.04 2.74 1.24
C GLY A 241 -0.46 3.03 1.01
N SER A 242 -1.14 2.21 0.22
CA SER A 242 -2.61 2.24 0.10
C SER A 242 -3.25 1.52 1.28
N GLY A 243 -4.22 2.15 1.93
CA GLY A 243 -5.02 1.52 2.98
C GLY A 243 -6.21 0.75 2.41
N ILE A 244 -6.52 -0.39 3.01
CA ILE A 244 -7.73 -1.18 2.71
C ILE A 244 -8.56 -1.23 3.99
N SER A 245 -9.77 -0.70 3.92
CA SER A 245 -10.71 -0.69 5.03
C SER A 245 -12.00 -1.40 4.66
N GLY A 246 -12.55 -2.19 5.55
CA GLY A 246 -13.89 -2.74 5.45
C GLY A 246 -14.91 -1.72 5.93
N ILE A 247 -16.03 -1.61 5.24
CA ILE A 247 -17.21 -0.88 5.69
C ILE A 247 -18.28 -1.91 5.98
N GLY A 248 -18.65 -2.04 7.25
CA GLY A 248 -19.56 -3.06 7.74
C GLY A 248 -20.63 -2.50 8.67
N ARG A 249 -21.52 -3.38 9.11
CA ARG A 249 -22.48 -3.06 10.18
C ARG A 249 -21.81 -3.28 11.56
N PRO A 250 -22.29 -2.63 12.63
CA PRO A 250 -21.69 -2.74 13.95
C PRO A 250 -21.84 -4.18 14.48
N ALA A 251 -20.87 -4.63 15.27
CA ALA A 251 -20.92 -5.93 15.94
C ALA A 251 -22.22 -6.12 16.75
N GLY A 252 -22.86 -7.27 16.61
CA GLY A 252 -24.16 -7.58 17.26
C GLY A 252 -25.41 -7.17 16.48
N ALA A 253 -25.29 -6.69 15.24
CA ALA A 253 -26.43 -6.55 14.32
C ALA A 253 -26.87 -7.91 13.75
N GLN A 254 -28.14 -8.05 13.32
CA GLN A 254 -28.68 -9.31 12.77
C GLN A 254 -27.94 -9.82 11.51
N ASP A 255 -27.31 -8.91 10.75
CA ASP A 255 -26.46 -9.17 9.59
C ASP A 255 -25.07 -8.56 9.85
N GLU A 256 -24.32 -9.15 10.78
CA GLU A 256 -22.94 -8.74 11.07
C GLU A 256 -22.01 -9.10 9.89
N GLY A 257 -21.18 -8.15 9.46
CA GLY A 257 -20.24 -8.36 8.35
C GLY A 257 -19.95 -7.12 7.52
N PHE A 258 -18.91 -7.22 6.69
CA PHE A 258 -18.56 -6.18 5.72
C PHE A 258 -19.53 -6.19 4.54
N VAL A 259 -19.97 -4.99 4.16
CA VAL A 259 -20.81 -4.76 2.98
C VAL A 259 -19.93 -4.29 1.81
N ALA A 260 -18.87 -3.55 2.10
CA ALA A 260 -17.99 -3.00 1.08
C ALA A 260 -16.54 -2.95 1.53
N ILE A 261 -15.62 -2.98 0.57
CA ILE A 261 -14.20 -2.73 0.75
C ILE A 261 -13.85 -1.36 0.16
N TYR A 262 -13.27 -0.51 1.00
CA TYR A 262 -12.72 0.78 0.64
C TYR A 262 -11.22 0.67 0.40
N LYS A 263 -10.76 1.17 -0.75
CA LYS A 263 -9.35 1.28 -1.14
C LYS A 263 -9.02 2.72 -1.50
N ASP A 264 -7.90 3.24 -1.01
CA ASP A 264 -7.38 4.55 -1.37
C ASP A 264 -5.92 4.52 -1.81
N GLY A 265 -5.51 5.43 -2.70
CA GLY A 265 -4.14 5.44 -3.21
C GLY A 265 -3.96 6.27 -4.47
N GLY A 266 -2.83 6.04 -5.15
CA GLY A 266 -2.49 6.74 -6.38
C GLY A 266 -3.56 6.59 -7.46
N LYS A 267 -3.93 7.72 -8.07
CA LYS A 267 -5.01 7.82 -9.07
C LYS A 267 -4.85 6.86 -10.24
N GLN A 268 -3.62 6.69 -10.75
CA GLN A 268 -3.34 5.81 -11.88
C GLN A 268 -3.58 4.34 -11.51
N LYS A 269 -3.05 3.90 -10.36
CA LYS A 269 -3.22 2.52 -9.87
C LYS A 269 -4.68 2.16 -9.66
N LEU A 270 -5.45 3.01 -8.98
CA LEU A 270 -6.88 2.74 -8.75
C LEU A 270 -7.73 2.87 -10.02
N LYS A 271 -7.25 3.63 -11.02
CA LYS A 271 -7.89 3.67 -12.34
C LYS A 271 -7.72 2.31 -13.04
N GLU A 272 -6.51 1.77 -13.07
CA GLU A 272 -6.21 0.45 -13.65
C GLU A 272 -7.00 -0.66 -12.94
N GLU A 273 -7.10 -0.61 -11.61
CA GLU A 273 -7.90 -1.56 -10.83
C GLU A 273 -9.40 -1.47 -11.18
N ARG A 274 -9.94 -0.25 -11.28
CA ARG A 274 -11.33 -0.02 -11.71
C ARG A 274 -11.56 -0.55 -13.13
N GLU A 275 -10.66 -0.27 -14.06
CA GLU A 275 -10.77 -0.72 -15.46
C GLU A 275 -10.76 -2.25 -15.53
N GLY A 276 -9.86 -2.92 -14.80
CA GLY A 276 -9.84 -4.39 -14.72
C GLY A 276 -11.17 -4.98 -14.24
N VAL A 277 -11.73 -4.43 -13.15
CA VAL A 277 -13.04 -4.86 -12.63
C VAL A 277 -14.16 -4.61 -13.65
N MET A 278 -14.18 -3.45 -14.31
CA MET A 278 -15.20 -3.14 -15.32
C MET A 278 -15.13 -4.08 -16.52
N SER A 279 -13.93 -4.40 -17.01
CA SER A 279 -13.75 -5.34 -18.12
C SER A 279 -14.28 -6.73 -17.77
N TRP A 280 -14.06 -7.22 -16.54
CA TRP A 280 -14.66 -8.50 -16.13
C TRP A 280 -16.18 -8.44 -16.02
N HIS A 281 -16.78 -7.32 -15.60
CA HIS A 281 -18.24 -7.18 -15.60
C HIS A 281 -18.84 -7.22 -17.01
N GLU A 282 -18.11 -6.70 -18.00
CA GLU A 282 -18.55 -6.71 -19.41
C GLU A 282 -18.35 -8.10 -20.03
N ILE A 283 -17.22 -8.76 -19.74
CA ILE A 283 -16.82 -10.02 -20.38
C ILE A 283 -17.47 -11.24 -19.73
N TYR A 284 -17.49 -11.31 -18.40
CA TYR A 284 -18.07 -12.42 -17.65
C TYR A 284 -18.67 -11.93 -16.31
N PRO A 285 -19.94 -11.48 -16.33
CA PRO A 285 -20.59 -10.93 -15.15
C PRO A 285 -20.60 -11.91 -13.97
N GLY A 286 -20.32 -11.40 -12.76
CA GLY A 286 -20.43 -12.16 -11.52
C GLY A 286 -19.12 -12.72 -10.95
N LEU A 287 -18.01 -12.69 -11.71
CA LEU A 287 -16.69 -13.10 -11.23
C LEU A 287 -15.93 -12.01 -10.46
N ALA A 288 -16.14 -10.76 -10.81
CA ALA A 288 -15.47 -9.61 -10.20
C ALA A 288 -16.39 -8.92 -9.18
N PRO A 289 -15.84 -8.25 -8.15
CA PRO A 289 -16.65 -7.48 -7.19
C PRO A 289 -17.27 -6.25 -7.84
N ARG A 290 -18.52 -5.92 -7.51
CA ARG A 290 -19.17 -4.72 -8.05
C ARG A 290 -18.46 -3.44 -7.60
N ILE A 291 -18.39 -2.45 -8.50
CA ILE A 291 -17.88 -1.12 -8.18
C ILE A 291 -19.04 -0.28 -7.65
N LEU A 292 -18.99 0.06 -6.37
CA LEU A 292 -20.02 0.84 -5.69
C LEU A 292 -19.75 2.35 -5.82
N ALA A 293 -18.48 2.76 -5.73
CA ALA A 293 -18.10 4.15 -5.88
C ALA A 293 -16.66 4.31 -6.37
N TYR A 294 -16.42 5.39 -7.12
CA TYR A 294 -15.07 5.82 -7.47
C TYR A 294 -14.99 7.35 -7.46
N LYS A 295 -13.99 7.90 -6.75
CA LYS A 295 -13.81 9.35 -6.61
C LYS A 295 -12.34 9.72 -6.80
N LYS A 296 -12.10 10.79 -7.56
CA LYS A 296 -10.76 11.36 -7.80
C LYS A 296 -10.58 12.60 -6.95
N ARG A 297 -9.39 12.79 -6.37
CA ARG A 297 -9.00 14.01 -5.66
C ARG A 297 -7.50 14.27 -5.81
N GLY A 298 -7.15 15.27 -6.63
CA GLY A 298 -5.76 15.55 -6.97
C GLY A 298 -5.08 14.35 -7.65
N GLU A 299 -3.93 13.95 -7.13
CA GLU A 299 -3.15 12.78 -7.57
C GLU A 299 -3.57 11.46 -6.90
N SER A 300 -4.56 11.52 -6.01
CA SER A 300 -5.12 10.36 -5.32
C SER A 300 -6.52 10.03 -5.83
N ALA A 301 -6.94 8.79 -5.61
CA ALA A 301 -8.31 8.34 -5.82
C ALA A 301 -8.75 7.45 -4.65
N SER A 302 -10.05 7.21 -4.59
CA SER A 302 -10.67 6.23 -3.72
C SER A 302 -11.60 5.35 -4.53
N LEU A 303 -11.58 4.06 -4.24
CA LEU A 303 -12.40 3.04 -4.87
C LEU A 303 -13.16 2.29 -3.77
N LEU A 304 -14.47 2.16 -3.93
CA LEU A 304 -15.33 1.35 -3.08
C LEU A 304 -15.85 0.20 -3.92
N ILE A 305 -15.55 -1.02 -3.51
CA ILE A 305 -15.99 -2.26 -4.15
C ILE A 305 -16.82 -3.08 -3.18
N GLU A 306 -17.67 -3.95 -3.71
CA GLU A 306 -18.40 -4.96 -2.96
C GLU A 306 -17.45 -5.82 -2.12
N HIS A 307 -17.86 -6.15 -0.89
CA HIS A 307 -17.20 -7.19 -0.12
C HIS A 307 -17.63 -8.56 -0.64
N LEU A 308 -16.66 -9.39 -1.00
CA LEU A 308 -16.89 -10.76 -1.45
C LEU A 308 -16.85 -11.70 -0.25
N ALA A 309 -17.94 -12.43 -0.01
CA ALA A 309 -17.99 -13.49 0.99
C ALA A 309 -17.12 -14.69 0.57
N GLY A 310 -16.77 -15.51 1.56
CA GLY A 310 -15.97 -16.72 1.36
C GLY A 310 -14.53 -16.60 1.89
N LEU A 311 -13.71 -17.59 1.52
CA LEU A 311 -12.32 -17.72 1.94
C LEU A 311 -11.41 -17.61 0.72
N THR A 312 -10.21 -17.07 0.92
CA THR A 312 -9.19 -17.11 -0.14
C THR A 312 -8.78 -18.56 -0.41
N PHE A 313 -8.43 -18.87 -1.64
CA PHE A 313 -7.97 -20.23 -2.00
C PHE A 313 -6.71 -20.61 -1.23
N GLU A 314 -5.85 -19.64 -0.91
CA GLU A 314 -4.72 -19.82 0.02
C GLU A 314 -5.15 -20.31 1.40
N GLN A 315 -6.11 -19.64 2.05
CA GLN A 315 -6.62 -20.06 3.36
C GLN A 315 -7.24 -21.46 3.30
N ILE A 316 -8.03 -21.73 2.26
CA ILE A 316 -8.61 -23.05 2.04
C ILE A 316 -7.50 -24.08 1.95
N LEU A 317 -6.49 -23.85 1.10
CA LEU A 317 -5.34 -24.72 0.88
C LEU A 317 -4.49 -24.97 2.11
N LEU A 318 -4.38 -24.02 3.04
CA LEU A 318 -3.51 -24.15 4.21
C LEU A 318 -4.23 -24.68 5.44
N HIS A 319 -5.51 -24.34 5.60
CA HIS A 319 -6.19 -24.50 6.90
C HIS A 319 -7.46 -25.32 6.84
N GLU A 320 -8.13 -25.37 5.68
CA GLU A 320 -9.44 -26.02 5.59
C GLU A 320 -9.35 -27.52 5.29
N PRO A 321 -10.40 -28.31 5.63
CA PRO A 321 -10.45 -29.74 5.36
C PRO A 321 -10.40 -30.09 3.87
N GLY A 322 -9.88 -31.30 3.57
CA GLY A 322 -9.76 -31.83 2.21
C GLY A 322 -11.05 -31.77 1.36
N PRO A 323 -12.24 -32.09 1.89
CA PRO A 323 -13.48 -31.96 1.13
C PRO A 323 -13.77 -30.53 0.66
N LEU A 324 -13.50 -29.53 1.51
CA LEU A 324 -13.71 -28.12 1.15
C LEU A 324 -12.71 -27.68 0.06
N LEU A 325 -11.45 -28.11 0.16
CA LEU A 325 -10.46 -27.89 -0.89
C LEU A 325 -10.88 -28.54 -2.22
N ALA A 326 -11.38 -29.78 -2.18
CA ALA A 326 -11.82 -30.48 -3.37
C ALA A 326 -13.00 -29.75 -4.05
N SER A 327 -13.97 -29.27 -3.28
CA SER A 327 -15.08 -28.45 -3.79
C SER A 327 -14.58 -27.13 -4.38
N ALA A 328 -13.70 -26.42 -3.68
CA ALA A 328 -13.13 -25.16 -4.16
C ALA A 328 -12.34 -25.36 -5.46
N MET A 329 -11.54 -26.42 -5.56
CA MET A 329 -10.77 -26.74 -6.76
C MET A 329 -11.68 -27.16 -7.91
N GLY A 330 -12.69 -27.99 -7.66
CA GLY A 330 -13.66 -28.40 -8.69
C GLY A 330 -14.47 -27.21 -9.23
N GLN A 331 -14.89 -26.30 -8.35
CA GLN A 331 -15.58 -25.08 -8.77
C GLN A 331 -14.64 -24.15 -9.54
N LEU A 332 -13.37 -24.00 -9.12
CA LEU A 332 -12.37 -23.22 -9.84
C LEU A 332 -12.14 -23.74 -11.27
N GLU A 333 -11.98 -25.05 -11.44
CA GLU A 333 -11.84 -25.69 -12.76
C GLU A 333 -13.08 -25.47 -13.64
N SER A 334 -14.27 -25.64 -13.08
CA SER A 334 -15.54 -25.40 -13.79
C SER A 334 -15.66 -23.95 -14.24
N THR A 335 -15.35 -23.00 -13.35
CA THR A 335 -15.34 -21.57 -13.63
C THR A 335 -14.33 -21.22 -14.72
N LEU A 336 -13.07 -21.66 -14.60
CA LEU A 336 -12.04 -21.41 -15.62
C LEU A 336 -12.44 -21.97 -16.97
N LYS A 337 -12.99 -23.19 -17.01
CA LYS A 337 -13.46 -23.82 -18.24
C LYS A 337 -14.58 -23.00 -18.90
N SER A 338 -15.55 -22.51 -18.12
CA SER A 338 -16.63 -21.65 -18.64
C SER A 338 -16.05 -20.36 -19.23
N VAL A 339 -15.25 -19.63 -18.44
CA VAL A 339 -14.63 -18.37 -18.86
C VAL A 339 -13.81 -18.55 -20.12
N TRP A 340 -12.94 -19.56 -20.16
CA TRP A 340 -12.06 -19.77 -21.29
C TRP A 340 -12.82 -20.18 -22.54
N ASN A 341 -13.88 -20.99 -22.44
CA ASN A 341 -14.70 -21.34 -23.60
C ASN A 341 -15.49 -20.14 -24.13
N GLU A 342 -16.04 -19.30 -23.25
CA GLU A 342 -16.84 -18.14 -23.63
C GLU A 342 -15.98 -17.00 -24.20
N THR A 343 -14.75 -16.86 -23.71
CA THR A 343 -13.82 -15.80 -24.13
C THR A 343 -12.81 -16.26 -25.18
N LEU A 344 -12.90 -17.51 -25.65
CA LEU A 344 -11.96 -18.04 -26.63
C LEU A 344 -12.03 -17.24 -27.93
N THR A 345 -10.90 -16.70 -28.34
CA THR A 345 -10.72 -16.12 -29.68
C THR A 345 -9.66 -16.90 -30.44
N ARG A 346 -9.93 -17.23 -31.71
CA ARG A 346 -8.99 -17.96 -32.59
C ARG A 346 -7.81 -17.11 -33.06
N LYS A 347 -7.43 -16.08 -32.29
CA LYS A 347 -6.31 -15.21 -32.57
C LYS A 347 -5.07 -15.77 -31.90
N PRO A 348 -4.04 -16.20 -32.66
CA PRO A 348 -2.79 -16.63 -32.07
C PRO A 348 -2.12 -15.48 -31.32
N VAL A 349 -1.53 -15.78 -30.17
CA VAL A 349 -0.84 -14.79 -29.33
C VAL A 349 0.54 -15.28 -28.91
N ARG A 350 1.45 -14.31 -28.71
CA ARG A 350 2.77 -14.54 -28.11
C ARG A 350 2.70 -14.15 -26.64
N ALA A 351 2.85 -15.12 -25.75
CA ALA A 351 2.84 -14.85 -24.31
C ALA A 351 4.04 -14.01 -23.83
N ASN A 352 5.19 -14.13 -24.52
CA ASN A 352 6.41 -13.38 -24.21
C ASN A 352 6.85 -13.55 -22.74
N TYR A 353 6.80 -14.77 -22.21
CA TYR A 353 7.15 -15.08 -20.83
C TYR A 353 8.58 -14.65 -20.51
N LEU A 354 9.52 -14.90 -21.42
CA LEU A 354 10.93 -14.61 -21.14
C LEU A 354 11.24 -13.12 -21.27
N GLY A 355 10.56 -12.39 -22.16
CA GLY A 355 10.58 -10.94 -22.16
C GLY A 355 10.02 -10.33 -20.87
N GLN A 356 8.91 -10.88 -20.36
CA GLN A 356 8.36 -10.48 -19.05
C GLN A 356 9.33 -10.79 -17.89
N LEU A 357 10.02 -11.94 -17.94
CA LEU A 357 11.04 -12.32 -16.97
C LEU A 357 12.22 -11.33 -17.00
N ARG A 358 12.72 -10.99 -18.19
CA ARG A 358 13.82 -10.03 -18.38
C ARG A 358 13.53 -8.68 -17.73
N GLN A 359 12.32 -8.14 -17.92
CA GLN A 359 11.90 -6.86 -17.34
C GLN A 359 11.93 -6.85 -15.80
N ARG A 360 11.80 -8.02 -15.17
CA ARG A 360 11.74 -8.17 -13.71
C ARG A 360 13.07 -8.61 -13.09
N LEU A 361 14.04 -9.00 -13.90
CA LEU A 361 15.30 -9.63 -13.48
C LEU A 361 16.18 -8.71 -12.62
N ASP A 362 16.24 -7.40 -12.94
CA ASP A 362 16.96 -6.43 -12.10
C ASP A 362 16.42 -6.38 -10.67
N GLY A 363 15.10 -6.50 -10.51
CA GLY A 363 14.49 -6.56 -9.20
C GLY A 363 14.82 -7.85 -8.44
N VAL A 364 14.99 -8.96 -9.16
CA VAL A 364 15.44 -10.23 -8.58
C VAL A 364 16.87 -10.09 -8.09
N TYR A 365 17.79 -9.56 -8.90
CA TYR A 365 19.20 -9.41 -8.53
C TYR A 365 19.45 -8.38 -7.43
N ARG A 366 18.58 -7.38 -7.26
CA ARG A 366 18.66 -6.49 -6.10
C ARG A 366 18.42 -7.21 -4.78
N LEU A 367 17.53 -8.21 -4.77
CA LEU A 367 17.22 -8.97 -3.57
C LEU A 367 18.13 -10.18 -3.39
N HIS A 368 18.44 -10.87 -4.50
CA HIS A 368 19.26 -12.08 -4.57
C HIS A 368 20.46 -11.86 -5.51
N PRO A 369 21.45 -11.05 -5.12
CA PRO A 369 22.62 -10.77 -5.95
C PRO A 369 23.40 -12.04 -6.31
N GLU A 370 23.33 -13.08 -5.48
CA GLU A 370 23.95 -14.39 -5.72
C GLU A 370 23.42 -15.14 -6.95
N PHE A 371 22.24 -14.75 -7.48
CA PHE A 371 21.71 -15.33 -8.72
C PHE A 371 22.38 -14.76 -9.96
N LYS A 372 22.98 -13.57 -9.86
CA LYS A 372 23.75 -12.94 -10.93
C LYS A 372 25.12 -13.60 -11.05
N GLN A 373 25.13 -14.86 -11.51
CA GLN A 373 26.33 -15.67 -11.63
C GLN A 373 26.97 -15.48 -13.00
N GLY A 374 28.28 -15.26 -13.00
CA GLY A 374 29.09 -15.22 -14.22
C GLY A 374 29.27 -16.60 -14.86
N LYS A 375 30.16 -16.67 -15.86
CA LYS A 375 30.53 -17.93 -16.51
C LYS A 375 31.20 -18.86 -15.48
N SER A 376 30.60 -20.00 -15.20
CA SER A 376 31.13 -20.99 -14.25
C SER A 376 31.60 -22.26 -14.98
N ARG A 377 32.53 -23.00 -14.37
CA ARG A 377 33.00 -24.31 -14.88
C ARG A 377 32.94 -25.35 -13.77
N ILE A 378 32.47 -26.56 -14.08
CA ILE A 378 32.57 -27.74 -13.21
C ILE A 378 33.33 -28.81 -13.98
N ASN A 379 34.50 -29.24 -13.47
CA ASN A 379 35.34 -30.28 -14.09
C ASN A 379 35.51 -30.13 -15.61
N GLY A 380 35.75 -28.91 -16.08
CA GLY A 380 35.93 -28.59 -17.51
C GLY A 380 34.64 -28.23 -18.26
N TYR A 381 33.47 -28.67 -17.78
CA TYR A 381 32.16 -28.34 -18.36
C TYR A 381 31.77 -26.89 -18.06
N ARG A 382 31.46 -26.14 -19.13
CA ARG A 382 31.05 -24.75 -19.01
C ARG A 382 29.57 -24.67 -18.71
N ILE A 383 29.24 -24.05 -17.57
CA ILE A 383 27.87 -23.73 -17.19
C ILE A 383 27.56 -22.35 -17.74
N PRO A 384 26.59 -22.21 -18.67
CA PRO A 384 26.20 -20.90 -19.18
C PRO A 384 25.61 -20.05 -18.06
N ALA A 385 25.91 -18.75 -18.08
CA ALA A 385 25.24 -17.79 -17.21
C ALA A 385 23.72 -17.81 -17.45
N PHE A 386 22.94 -17.44 -16.44
CA PHE A 386 21.48 -17.48 -16.55
C PHE A 386 20.96 -16.56 -17.66
N GLU A 387 21.55 -15.38 -17.80
CA GLU A 387 21.22 -14.41 -18.85
C GLU A 387 21.49 -14.97 -20.25
N ALA A 388 22.53 -15.78 -20.41
CA ALA A 388 22.83 -16.44 -21.69
C ALA A 388 21.82 -17.55 -22.00
N LEU A 389 21.33 -18.27 -20.98
CA LEU A 389 20.22 -19.22 -21.14
C LEU A 389 18.93 -18.50 -21.51
N LEU A 390 18.62 -17.41 -20.80
CA LEU A 390 17.45 -16.58 -21.05
C LEU A 390 17.46 -16.04 -22.48
N GLU A 391 18.57 -15.46 -22.93
CA GLU A 391 18.70 -14.93 -24.31
C GLU A 391 18.53 -16.03 -25.36
N LYS A 392 19.05 -17.24 -25.10
CA LYS A 392 18.89 -18.37 -26.02
C LYS A 392 17.43 -18.83 -26.06
N ALA A 393 16.78 -18.99 -24.90
CA ALA A 393 15.39 -19.42 -24.82
C ALA A 393 14.43 -18.38 -25.41
N GLU A 394 14.69 -17.07 -25.26
CA GLU A 394 13.90 -15.99 -25.87
C GLU A 394 13.85 -16.08 -27.39
N LYS A 395 14.96 -16.46 -28.04
CA LYS A 395 15.02 -16.62 -29.49
C LYS A 395 14.08 -17.72 -29.97
N TYR A 396 14.01 -18.84 -29.25
CA TYR A 396 13.06 -19.89 -29.55
C TYR A 396 11.62 -19.49 -29.20
N GLU A 397 11.39 -18.84 -28.05
CA GLU A 397 10.05 -18.40 -27.65
C GLU A 397 9.40 -17.47 -28.69
N ALA A 398 10.19 -16.64 -29.38
CA ALA A 398 9.71 -15.75 -30.43
C ALA A 398 8.97 -16.48 -31.58
N GLU A 399 9.25 -17.77 -31.78
CA GLU A 399 8.64 -18.62 -32.81
C GLU A 399 7.44 -19.42 -32.27
N ILE A 400 7.25 -19.47 -30.95
CA ILE A 400 6.19 -20.24 -30.30
C ILE A 400 4.94 -19.36 -30.16
N LEU A 401 3.80 -19.87 -30.64
CA LEU A 401 2.50 -19.22 -30.54
C LEU A 401 1.55 -20.06 -29.70
N ALA A 402 0.76 -19.42 -28.84
CA ALA A 402 -0.48 -20.02 -28.38
C ALA A 402 -1.48 -20.00 -29.55
N PRO A 403 -2.16 -21.11 -29.86
CA PRO A 403 -3.03 -21.21 -31.05
C PRO A 403 -4.28 -20.33 -30.96
N PHE A 404 -4.70 -19.98 -29.74
CA PHE A 404 -5.82 -19.11 -29.45
C PHE A 404 -5.49 -18.25 -28.22
N SER A 405 -6.35 -17.28 -27.93
CA SER A 405 -6.30 -16.50 -26.70
C SER A 405 -7.63 -16.55 -25.98
N VAL A 406 -7.58 -16.41 -24.66
CA VAL A 406 -8.74 -16.31 -23.77
C VAL A 406 -8.57 -15.08 -22.90
N TYR A 407 -9.63 -14.63 -22.25
CA TYR A 407 -9.51 -13.56 -21.26
C TYR A 407 -8.95 -14.13 -19.96
N ILE A 408 -7.71 -13.75 -19.62
CA ILE A 408 -6.99 -14.25 -18.45
C ILE A 408 -7.04 -13.25 -17.30
N HIS A 409 -6.79 -13.73 -16.09
CA HIS A 409 -6.58 -12.91 -14.89
C HIS A 409 -5.26 -12.13 -14.95
N GLY A 410 -4.19 -12.76 -15.45
CA GLY A 410 -2.87 -12.15 -15.64
C GLY A 410 -1.99 -12.14 -14.37
N ASP A 411 -2.57 -12.16 -13.18
CA ASP A 411 -1.90 -12.33 -11.88
C ASP A 411 -2.57 -13.42 -11.00
N PHE A 412 -2.74 -14.62 -11.56
CA PHE A 412 -3.61 -15.67 -11.00
C PHE A 412 -3.01 -16.41 -9.78
N ASN A 413 -2.71 -15.67 -8.71
CA ASN A 413 -2.19 -16.23 -7.46
C ASN A 413 -3.33 -16.80 -6.58
N VAL A 414 -2.99 -17.74 -5.69
CA VAL A 414 -3.94 -18.36 -4.74
C VAL A 414 -4.64 -17.38 -3.79
N ASP A 415 -4.03 -16.23 -3.49
CA ASP A 415 -4.61 -15.16 -2.66
C ASP A 415 -5.57 -14.25 -3.44
N ASN A 416 -5.56 -14.31 -4.77
CA ASN A 416 -6.45 -13.53 -5.65
C ASN A 416 -7.77 -14.25 -6.00
N ILE A 417 -7.97 -15.46 -5.46
CA ILE A 417 -9.14 -16.30 -5.73
C ILE A 417 -9.91 -16.48 -4.43
N ILE A 418 -11.19 -16.14 -4.44
CA ILE A 418 -12.10 -16.31 -3.30
C ILE A 418 -13.12 -17.38 -3.67
N TYR A 419 -13.33 -18.34 -2.76
CA TYR A 419 -14.37 -19.35 -2.87
C TYR A 419 -15.39 -19.16 -1.74
N ASP A 420 -16.65 -18.98 -2.13
CA ASP A 420 -17.79 -18.96 -1.23
C ASP A 420 -18.42 -20.37 -1.18
N PRO A 421 -18.32 -21.10 -0.05
CA PRO A 421 -18.91 -22.42 0.09
C PRO A 421 -20.45 -22.41 0.20
N MET A 422 -21.06 -21.28 0.57
CA MET A 422 -22.52 -21.17 0.69
C MET A 422 -23.17 -21.04 -0.69
N GLU A 423 -22.60 -20.18 -1.52
CA GLU A 423 -23.09 -19.94 -2.89
C GLU A 423 -22.41 -20.86 -3.93
N ASN A 424 -21.46 -21.71 -3.50
CA ASN A 424 -20.60 -22.52 -4.37
C ASN A 424 -20.01 -21.69 -5.53
N LYS A 425 -19.41 -20.54 -5.19
CA LYS A 425 -19.05 -19.50 -6.15
C LYS A 425 -17.58 -19.12 -6.05
N ILE A 426 -16.94 -18.94 -7.21
CA ILE A 426 -15.59 -18.36 -7.33
C ILE A 426 -15.70 -16.89 -7.70
N SER A 427 -14.88 -16.07 -7.05
CA SER A 427 -14.69 -14.66 -7.40
C SER A 427 -13.20 -14.33 -7.48
N PHE A 428 -12.84 -13.40 -8.34
CA PHE A 428 -11.46 -12.95 -8.54
C PHE A 428 -11.26 -11.52 -8.04
N ILE A 429 -10.10 -11.25 -7.45
CA ILE A 429 -9.66 -9.93 -7.00
C ILE A 429 -8.29 -9.59 -7.61
N ASP A 430 -7.92 -8.31 -7.57
CA ASP A 430 -6.68 -7.81 -8.19
C ASP A 430 -6.60 -7.98 -9.72
N LEU A 431 -7.64 -7.48 -10.41
CA LEU A 431 -7.90 -7.75 -11.83
C LEU A 431 -7.17 -6.81 -12.81
N HIS A 432 -6.23 -5.97 -12.34
CA HIS A 432 -5.60 -4.92 -13.14
C HIS A 432 -4.69 -5.44 -14.27
N ARG A 433 -4.30 -6.72 -14.24
CA ARG A 433 -3.48 -7.37 -15.30
C ARG A 433 -4.29 -8.17 -16.32
N SER A 434 -5.61 -8.13 -16.22
CA SER A 434 -6.48 -8.96 -17.06
C SER A 434 -6.44 -8.51 -18.51
N CYS A 435 -6.35 -9.47 -19.44
CA CYS A 435 -6.33 -9.20 -20.88
C CYS A 435 -6.60 -10.48 -21.68
N TYR A 436 -6.83 -10.35 -22.99
CA TYR A 436 -6.83 -11.51 -23.90
C TYR A 436 -5.40 -11.99 -24.13
N MET A 437 -5.07 -13.18 -23.64
CA MET A 437 -3.72 -13.74 -23.70
C MET A 437 -3.77 -15.27 -23.67
N ASP A 438 -2.59 -15.88 -23.60
CA ASP A 438 -2.38 -17.30 -23.38
C ASP A 438 -2.83 -17.74 -21.97
N TYR A 439 -3.77 -18.68 -21.90
CA TYR A 439 -4.30 -19.26 -20.66
C TYR A 439 -3.23 -19.93 -19.78
N VAL A 440 -2.14 -20.40 -20.39
CA VAL A 440 -1.03 -21.04 -19.68
C VAL A 440 -0.31 -20.04 -18.75
N GLN A 441 -0.46 -18.73 -19.01
CA GLN A 441 0.05 -17.71 -18.09
C GLN A 441 -0.56 -17.86 -16.70
N ASP A 442 -1.90 -17.93 -16.60
CA ASP A 442 -2.60 -18.07 -15.33
C ASP A 442 -2.25 -19.38 -14.64
N ILE A 443 -2.19 -20.49 -15.39
CA ILE A 443 -1.80 -21.80 -14.88
C ILE A 443 -0.39 -21.78 -14.27
N SER A 444 0.58 -21.21 -14.97
CA SER A 444 1.96 -21.15 -14.48
C SER A 444 2.09 -20.26 -13.24
N VAL A 445 1.33 -19.17 -13.15
CA VAL A 445 1.31 -18.27 -11.98
C VAL A 445 0.67 -18.99 -10.80
N PHE A 446 -0.47 -19.63 -11.00
CA PHE A 446 -1.18 -20.38 -9.96
C PHE A 446 -0.29 -21.48 -9.37
N MET A 447 0.28 -22.35 -10.21
CA MET A 447 1.13 -23.46 -9.76
C MET A 447 2.34 -22.97 -8.95
N VAL A 448 3.00 -21.88 -9.37
CA VAL A 448 4.14 -21.32 -8.62
C VAL A 448 3.69 -20.59 -7.35
N SER A 449 2.53 -19.93 -7.35
CA SER A 449 1.99 -19.29 -6.14
C SER A 449 1.69 -20.31 -5.04
N ASN A 450 1.22 -21.50 -5.42
CA ASN A 450 1.04 -22.64 -4.53
C ASN A 450 2.40 -23.06 -3.92
N TYR A 451 3.43 -23.24 -4.76
CA TYR A 451 4.77 -23.66 -4.29
C TYR A 451 5.44 -22.64 -3.35
N ARG A 452 5.19 -21.35 -3.58
CA ARG A 452 5.77 -20.22 -2.83
C ARG A 452 5.30 -20.16 -1.38
N LEU A 453 4.17 -20.78 -1.04
CA LEU A 453 3.65 -20.80 0.33
C LEU A 453 4.72 -21.37 1.28
N GLN A 454 5.13 -20.57 2.27
CA GLN A 454 6.26 -20.86 3.17
C GLN A 454 5.88 -21.84 4.28
N VAL A 455 5.22 -22.93 3.91
CA VAL A 455 4.75 -23.97 4.83
C VAL A 455 5.61 -25.21 4.61
N LEU A 456 6.36 -25.60 5.64
CA LEU A 456 7.40 -26.64 5.53
C LEU A 456 6.95 -28.03 5.97
N ASP A 457 5.75 -28.17 6.54
CA ASP A 457 5.30 -29.48 7.01
C ASP A 457 4.94 -30.43 5.85
N PRO A 458 5.32 -31.72 5.93
CA PRO A 458 5.10 -32.67 4.84
C PRO A 458 3.62 -32.87 4.42
N PRO A 459 2.62 -32.86 5.33
CA PRO A 459 1.21 -32.89 4.94
C PRO A 459 0.80 -31.71 4.05
N SER A 460 1.08 -30.47 4.45
CA SER A 460 0.75 -29.28 3.67
C SER A 460 1.48 -29.26 2.34
N ARG A 461 2.77 -29.64 2.31
CA ARG A 461 3.53 -29.73 1.05
C ARG A 461 2.90 -30.74 0.08
N ARG A 462 2.50 -31.93 0.54
CA ARG A 462 1.79 -32.90 -0.30
C ARG A 462 0.49 -32.33 -0.86
N ARG A 463 -0.28 -31.60 -0.05
CA ARG A 463 -1.50 -30.92 -0.47
C ARG A 463 -1.27 -29.89 -1.58
N ILE A 464 -0.24 -29.07 -1.42
CA ILE A 464 0.19 -28.09 -2.43
C ILE A 464 0.55 -28.81 -3.76
N MET A 465 1.22 -29.98 -3.67
CA MET A 465 1.59 -30.76 -4.85
C MET A 465 0.39 -31.38 -5.55
N GLU A 466 -0.58 -31.88 -4.79
CA GLU A 466 -1.82 -32.44 -5.32
C GLU A 466 -2.59 -31.39 -6.12
N VAL A 467 -2.72 -30.17 -5.58
CA VAL A 467 -3.36 -29.03 -6.25
C VAL A 467 -2.60 -28.62 -7.52
N ALA A 468 -1.27 -28.49 -7.46
CA ALA A 468 -0.47 -28.16 -8.64
C ALA A 468 -0.60 -29.24 -9.73
N GLY A 469 -0.56 -30.52 -9.34
CA GLY A 469 -0.73 -31.64 -10.27
C GLY A 469 -2.13 -31.73 -10.86
N GLN A 470 -3.16 -31.40 -10.08
CA GLN A 470 -4.54 -31.33 -10.55
C GLN A 470 -4.71 -30.17 -11.55
N CYS A 471 -4.20 -28.99 -11.23
CA CYS A 471 -4.19 -27.83 -12.12
C CYS A 471 -3.49 -28.12 -13.47
N TYR A 472 -2.35 -28.82 -13.42
CA TYR A 472 -1.65 -29.28 -14.62
C TYR A 472 -2.50 -30.21 -15.49
N ARG A 473 -3.16 -31.22 -14.88
CA ARG A 473 -4.03 -32.15 -15.61
C ARG A 473 -5.20 -31.43 -16.27
N PHE A 474 -5.88 -30.56 -15.51
CA PHE A 474 -6.97 -29.73 -16.03
C PHE A 474 -6.54 -28.90 -17.24
N ALA A 475 -5.40 -28.22 -17.14
CA ALA A 475 -4.89 -27.38 -18.23
C ALA A 475 -4.46 -28.21 -19.47
N GLY A 476 -3.91 -29.41 -19.25
CA GLY A 476 -3.56 -30.35 -20.31
C GLY A 476 -4.79 -30.91 -21.03
N ASP A 477 -5.84 -31.25 -20.28
CA ASP A 477 -7.12 -31.72 -20.87
C ASP A 477 -7.78 -30.61 -21.69
N PHE A 478 -7.72 -29.36 -21.22
CA PHE A 478 -8.18 -28.19 -21.98
C PHE A 478 -7.34 -27.96 -23.24
N ALA A 479 -6.01 -28.12 -23.16
CA ALA A 479 -5.10 -28.04 -24.30
C ALA A 479 -5.46 -29.07 -25.38
N ALA A 480 -5.60 -30.33 -24.97
CA ALA A 480 -5.92 -31.45 -25.87
C ALA A 480 -7.28 -31.25 -26.55
N SER A 481 -8.28 -30.82 -25.79
CA SER A 481 -9.64 -30.55 -26.29
C SER A 481 -9.68 -29.42 -27.33
N ASN A 482 -8.71 -28.49 -27.29
CA ASN A 482 -8.62 -27.36 -28.21
C ASN A 482 -7.49 -27.50 -29.24
N GLY A 483 -6.85 -28.67 -29.34
CA GLY A 483 -5.80 -28.94 -30.34
C GLY A 483 -4.50 -28.17 -30.11
N ASP A 484 -4.18 -27.83 -28.86
CA ASP A 484 -3.01 -27.04 -28.50
C ASP A 484 -1.77 -27.90 -28.28
N SER A 485 -1.04 -28.17 -29.37
CA SER A 485 0.19 -28.97 -29.35
C SER A 485 1.39 -28.28 -28.68
N SER A 486 1.30 -26.97 -28.45
CA SER A 486 2.40 -26.15 -27.91
C SER A 486 2.33 -25.95 -26.39
N PHE A 487 1.32 -26.54 -25.73
CA PHE A 487 1.04 -26.37 -24.31
C PHE A 487 2.25 -26.65 -23.40
N GLU A 488 2.90 -27.80 -23.56
CA GLU A 488 3.98 -28.26 -22.66
C GLU A 488 5.17 -27.31 -22.68
N ILE A 489 5.59 -26.88 -23.87
CA ILE A 489 6.74 -25.99 -24.00
C ILE A 489 6.42 -24.60 -23.45
N ARG A 490 5.21 -24.08 -23.70
CA ARG A 490 4.76 -22.79 -23.14
C ARG A 490 4.62 -22.86 -21.63
N LEU A 491 4.14 -23.97 -21.08
CA LEU A 491 4.05 -24.17 -19.63
C LEU A 491 5.43 -24.19 -18.99
N ALA A 492 6.42 -24.86 -19.57
CA ALA A 492 7.79 -24.85 -19.05
C ALA A 492 8.38 -23.43 -18.99
N LEU A 493 8.20 -22.63 -20.05
CA LEU A 493 8.66 -21.24 -20.10
C LEU A 493 7.91 -20.34 -19.11
N GLY A 494 6.58 -20.50 -19.02
CA GLY A 494 5.73 -19.79 -18.06
C GLY A 494 6.11 -20.10 -16.62
N LEU A 495 6.35 -21.37 -16.29
CA LEU A 495 6.82 -21.80 -14.97
C LEU A 495 8.21 -21.21 -14.67
N ALA A 496 9.15 -21.26 -15.60
CA ALA A 496 10.48 -20.66 -15.41
C ALA A 496 10.38 -19.15 -15.09
N ARG A 497 9.55 -18.42 -15.85
CA ARG A 497 9.24 -17.00 -15.59
C ARG A 497 8.65 -16.82 -14.19
N SER A 498 7.64 -17.58 -13.83
CA SER A 498 6.93 -17.43 -12.56
C SER A 498 7.80 -17.79 -11.35
N PHE A 499 8.64 -18.83 -11.44
CA PHE A 499 9.59 -19.20 -10.39
C PHE A 499 10.61 -18.10 -10.12
N VAL A 500 11.31 -17.59 -11.14
CA VAL A 500 12.34 -16.55 -10.94
C VAL A 500 11.71 -15.26 -10.45
N THR A 501 10.62 -14.81 -11.08
CA THR A 501 10.00 -13.53 -10.70
C THR A 501 9.40 -13.55 -9.29
N SER A 502 8.95 -14.73 -8.81
CA SER A 502 8.44 -14.90 -7.45
C SER A 502 9.52 -14.78 -6.36
N THR A 503 10.79 -15.04 -6.68
CA THR A 503 11.89 -14.94 -5.70
C THR A 503 12.05 -13.51 -5.13
N ARG A 504 11.61 -12.47 -5.85
CA ARG A 504 11.55 -11.08 -5.38
C ARG A 504 10.72 -10.87 -4.11
N PHE A 505 9.89 -11.83 -3.74
CA PHE A 505 9.04 -11.77 -2.55
C PHE A 505 9.50 -12.73 -1.45
N ILE A 506 10.63 -13.42 -1.62
CA ILE A 506 11.12 -14.47 -0.73
C ILE A 506 12.49 -14.05 -0.20
N LEU A 507 12.61 -13.91 1.12
CA LEU A 507 13.89 -13.65 1.78
C LEU A 507 14.63 -14.94 2.18
N ASP A 508 13.90 -16.05 2.32
CA ASP A 508 14.51 -17.34 2.59
C ASP A 508 15.39 -17.77 1.42
N LYS A 509 16.70 -17.83 1.67
CA LYS A 509 17.70 -18.10 0.64
C LYS A 509 17.62 -19.54 0.11
N ALA A 510 17.21 -20.50 0.93
CA ALA A 510 17.13 -21.89 0.52
C ALA A 510 15.98 -22.08 -0.47
N LEU A 511 14.80 -21.58 -0.13
CA LEU A 511 13.61 -21.60 -1.00
C LEU A 511 13.82 -20.79 -2.27
N ALA A 512 14.34 -19.56 -2.15
CA ALA A 512 14.61 -18.73 -3.33
C ALA A 512 15.60 -19.42 -4.28
N ARG A 513 16.68 -20.00 -3.75
CA ARG A 513 17.66 -20.77 -4.54
C ARG A 513 17.02 -22.00 -5.20
N ALA A 514 16.18 -22.73 -4.47
CA ALA A 514 15.48 -23.90 -4.99
C ALA A 514 14.55 -23.53 -6.16
N MET A 515 13.78 -22.46 -6.05
CA MET A 515 12.94 -21.93 -7.13
C MET A 515 13.77 -21.47 -8.34
N TYR A 516 14.87 -20.75 -8.09
CA TYR A 516 15.76 -20.29 -9.15
C TYR A 516 16.39 -21.46 -9.93
N LEU A 517 16.85 -22.51 -9.23
CA LEU A 517 17.43 -23.70 -9.86
C LEU A 517 16.38 -24.48 -10.68
N ARG A 518 15.14 -24.59 -10.20
CA ARG A 518 14.03 -25.20 -10.94
C ARG A 518 13.72 -24.43 -12.22
N ALA A 519 13.68 -23.10 -12.16
CA ALA A 519 13.52 -22.28 -13.35
C ALA A 519 14.65 -22.47 -14.36
N ARG A 520 15.91 -22.51 -13.88
CA ARG A 520 17.06 -22.77 -14.75
C ARG A 520 16.96 -24.13 -15.43
N PHE A 521 16.61 -25.17 -14.66
CA PHE A 521 16.43 -26.52 -15.19
C PHE A 521 15.32 -26.56 -16.26
N LEU A 522 14.20 -25.87 -16.02
CA LEU A 522 13.13 -25.74 -17.01
C LEU A 522 13.62 -25.06 -18.30
N LEU A 523 14.36 -23.95 -18.21
CA LEU A 523 14.94 -23.30 -19.40
C LEU A 523 15.89 -24.22 -20.17
N ASP A 524 16.79 -24.92 -19.47
CA ASP A 524 17.72 -25.87 -20.08
C ASP A 524 16.96 -26.99 -20.82
N LYS A 525 15.92 -27.54 -20.20
CA LYS A 525 15.07 -28.59 -20.80
C LYS A 525 14.24 -28.08 -21.98
N SER A 526 13.67 -26.89 -21.88
CA SER A 526 12.95 -26.26 -22.98
C SER A 526 13.87 -26.02 -24.17
N ILE A 527 15.08 -25.49 -23.95
CA ILE A 527 16.07 -25.29 -25.01
C ILE A 527 16.44 -26.63 -25.67
N GLU A 528 16.67 -27.68 -24.88
CA GLU A 528 16.99 -29.02 -25.38
C GLU A 528 15.88 -29.56 -26.28
N ALA A 529 14.63 -29.51 -25.82
CA ALA A 529 13.45 -29.95 -26.56
C ALA A 529 13.27 -29.15 -27.86
N LEU A 530 13.35 -27.82 -27.79
CA LEU A 530 13.20 -26.92 -28.94
C LEU A 530 14.30 -27.10 -29.98
N THR A 531 15.54 -27.35 -29.54
CA THR A 531 16.67 -27.62 -30.44
C THR A 531 16.50 -28.95 -31.19
N ARG A 532 15.88 -29.95 -30.54
CA ARG A 532 15.66 -31.27 -31.12
C ARG A 532 14.34 -31.40 -31.88
N HIS A 533 13.49 -30.37 -31.86
CA HIS A 533 12.11 -30.45 -32.31
C HIS A 533 11.35 -31.62 -31.65
N ASP A 534 11.55 -31.79 -30.35
CA ASP A 534 10.94 -32.86 -29.57
C ASP A 534 9.43 -32.59 -29.37
N VAL A 535 8.61 -33.26 -30.19
CA VAL A 535 7.14 -33.15 -30.16
C VAL A 535 6.52 -33.88 -28.95
N ASP A 536 7.27 -34.78 -28.32
CA ASP A 536 6.84 -35.58 -27.17
C ASP A 536 7.28 -34.97 -25.83
N PHE A 537 7.85 -33.76 -25.86
CA PHE A 537 8.26 -33.05 -24.65
C PHE A 537 7.07 -32.90 -23.68
N ARG A 538 7.31 -33.27 -22.43
CA ARG A 538 6.40 -33.08 -21.29
C ARG A 538 7.12 -32.36 -20.17
N VAL A 539 6.43 -31.44 -19.53
CA VAL A 539 6.97 -30.76 -18.35
C VAL A 539 7.14 -31.79 -17.22
N PRO A 540 8.33 -31.88 -16.59
CA PRO A 540 8.57 -32.80 -15.47
C PRO A 540 7.96 -32.25 -14.17
N VAL A 541 6.62 -32.14 -14.12
CA VAL A 541 5.88 -31.50 -13.03
C VAL A 541 6.17 -32.16 -11.69
N LYS A 542 6.29 -33.50 -11.65
CA LYS A 542 6.58 -34.21 -10.41
C LYS A 542 7.94 -33.79 -9.87
N GLU A 543 8.97 -33.78 -10.69
CA GLU A 543 10.35 -33.44 -10.30
C GLU A 543 10.51 -31.95 -9.95
N ILE A 544 9.71 -31.09 -10.58
CA ILE A 544 9.74 -29.65 -10.31
C ILE A 544 9.03 -29.30 -9.01
N PHE A 545 7.98 -30.00 -8.64
CA PHE A 545 7.18 -29.62 -7.49
C PHE A 545 7.51 -30.46 -6.24
N ILE A 546 7.96 -31.71 -6.40
CA ILE A 546 8.40 -32.59 -5.31
C ILE A 546 9.82 -32.19 -4.86
N ASP A 547 10.05 -32.19 -3.54
CA ASP A 547 11.37 -32.03 -2.90
C ASP A 547 11.93 -33.40 -2.48
#